data_AF-A0A821SB59-F1
#
_entry.id   AF-A0A821SB59-F1
#
_cell.length_a   1.000
_cell.length_b   1.000
_cell.length_c   1.000
_cell.angle_alpha   90.00
_cell.angle_beta   90.00
_cell.angle_gamma   90.00
#
_symmetry.space_group_name_H-M   'P 1'
#
loop_
_entity.id
_entity.type
_entity.pdbx_description
1 polymer ?
#
loop_
_entity_poly.entity_id
_entity_poly.type
_entity_poly.pdbx_seq_one_letter_code
_entity_poly.pdbx_strand_id
1 'polypeptide(L)' 'MVVFTRITPEMGDAVLKHLRDSFFADEPLNKAVGLCERGQPHAELERLCTATIADGLSVAVLEGNTVLGVALNGIL' A
#
# COMPACT_ATOMS: atom_id res chain seq x y z
N MET A 1 -13.73 7.44 -14.12
CA MET A 1 -13.43 6.23 -14.93
C MET A 1 -12.36 5.48 -14.19
N VAL A 2 -12.61 4.20 -13.91
CA VAL A 2 -11.72 3.36 -13.11
C VAL A 2 -10.75 2.62 -14.03
N VAL A 3 -9.46 2.65 -13.69
CA VAL A 3 -8.38 2.01 -14.48
C VAL A 3 -7.55 1.12 -13.57
N PHE A 4 -7.25 -0.10 -14.03
CA PHE A 4 -6.29 -0.99 -13.39
C PHE A 4 -4.93 -0.82 -14.06
N THR A 5 -3.88 -0.64 -13.27
CA THR A 5 -2.52 -0.50 -13.77
C THR A 5 -1.52 -1.21 -12.87
N ARG A 6 -0.42 -1.65 -13.45
CA ARG A 6 0.75 -2.09 -12.69
C ARG A 6 1.30 -0.92 -11.87
N ILE A 7 1.63 -1.16 -10.61
CA ILE A 7 2.26 -0.16 -9.75
C ILE A 7 3.71 -0.01 -10.19
N THR A 8 4.13 1.24 -10.41
CA THR A 8 5.53 1.59 -10.68
C THR A 8 6.15 2.25 -9.43
N PRO A 9 7.50 2.30 -9.32
CA PRO A 9 8.15 2.94 -8.18
C PRO A 9 7.72 4.39 -7.94
N GLU A 10 7.40 5.15 -9.00
CA GLU A 10 6.96 6.54 -8.92
C GLU A 10 5.59 6.69 -8.24
N MET A 11 4.79 5.63 -8.22
CA MET A 11 3.50 5.59 -7.51
C MET A 11 3.65 5.25 -6.02
N GLY A 12 4.87 4.93 -5.55
CA GLY A 12 5.14 4.41 -4.21
C GLY A 12 4.53 5.28 -3.11
N ASP A 13 4.75 6.60 -3.14
CA ASP A 13 4.23 7.51 -2.12
C ASP A 13 2.70 7.54 -2.06
N ALA A 14 2.03 7.50 -3.22
CA ALA A 14 0.58 7.48 -3.29
C ALA A 14 0.01 6.17 -2.75
N VAL A 15 0.68 5.04 -3.03
CA VAL A 15 0.30 3.71 -2.53
C VAL A 15 0.54 3.61 -1.03
N LEU A 16 1.70 4.05 -0.52
CA LEU A 16 1.98 4.05 0.91
C LEU A 16 1.02 4.96 1.67
N LYS A 17 0.71 6.14 1.12
CA LYS A 17 -0.32 7.02 1.69
C LYS A 17 -1.68 6.30 1.77
N HIS A 18 -2.11 5.66 0.69
CA HIS A 18 -3.36 4.89 0.69
C HIS A 18 -3.35 3.83 1.81
N LEU A 19 -2.28 3.04 1.93
CA LEU A 19 -2.16 1.99 2.95
C LEU A 19 -2.16 2.53 4.39
N ARG A 20 -1.50 3.66 4.67
CA ARG A 20 -1.56 4.33 5.98
C ARG A 20 -2.98 4.73 6.35
N ASP A 21 -3.73 5.26 5.38
CA ASP A 21 -5.06 5.79 5.60
C ASP A 21 -6.14 4.68 5.70
N SER A 22 -5.96 3.57 4.98
CA SER A 22 -7.01 2.57 4.74
C SER A 22 -6.73 1.14 5.21
N PHE A 23 -5.47 0.76 5.46
CA PHE A 23 -5.11 -0.65 5.68
C PHE A 23 -4.29 -0.89 6.96
N PHE A 24 -3.17 -0.20 7.16
CA PHE A 24 -2.20 -0.58 8.19
C PHE A 24 -2.80 -0.69 9.60
N ALA A 25 -3.57 0.31 10.03
CA ALA A 25 -4.19 0.32 11.36
C ALA A 25 -5.44 -0.56 11.48
N ASP A 26 -5.99 -1.05 10.35
CA ASP A 26 -7.21 -1.86 10.30
C ASP A 26 -6.95 -3.35 10.04
N GLU A 27 -5.76 -3.71 9.58
CA GLU A 27 -5.35 -5.11 9.40
C GLU A 27 -5.49 -5.85 10.76
N PRO A 28 -6.13 -7.04 10.79
CA PRO A 28 -6.49 -7.71 12.04
C PRO A 28 -5.37 -7.86 13.07
N LEU A 29 -4.16 -8.26 12.66
CA LEU A 29 -3.04 -8.46 13.58
C LEU A 29 -2.43 -7.12 14.02
N ASN A 30 -2.23 -6.19 13.08
CA ASN A 30 -1.74 -4.85 13.38
C ASN A 30 -2.63 -4.15 14.40
N LYS A 31 -3.95 -4.25 14.21
CA LYS A 31 -4.96 -3.67 15.11
C LYS A 31 -4.95 -4.35 16.47
N ALA A 32 -4.89 -5.68 16.51
CA ALA A 32 -4.92 -6.44 17.76
C ALA A 32 -3.75 -6.10 18.71
N VAL A 33 -2.60 -5.73 18.16
CA VAL A 33 -1.41 -5.37 18.95
C VAL A 33 -1.16 -3.87 19.06
N GLY A 34 -2.04 -3.03 18.48
CA GLY A 34 -1.85 -1.58 18.45
C GLY A 34 -0.58 -1.15 17.70
N LEU A 35 -0.26 -1.84 16.60
CA LEU A 35 1.02 -1.70 15.89
C LEU A 35 1.25 -0.27 15.35
N CYS A 36 0.20 0.37 14.84
CA CYS A 36 0.27 1.72 14.30
C CYS A 36 -1.10 2.42 14.36
N GLU A 37 -1.08 3.75 14.30
CA GLU A 37 -2.28 4.58 14.21
C GLU A 37 -2.64 4.90 12.76
N ARG A 38 -3.94 5.10 12.48
CA ARG A 38 -4.41 5.44 11.13
C ARG A 38 -3.75 6.73 10.62
N GLY A 39 -3.26 6.69 9.39
CA GLY A 39 -2.60 7.81 8.73
C GLY A 39 -1.15 8.03 9.17
N GLN A 40 -0.68 7.37 10.23
CA GLN A 40 0.70 7.47 10.68
C GLN A 40 1.60 6.48 9.92
N PRO A 41 2.86 6.86 9.67
CA PRO A 41 3.82 5.96 9.06
C PRO A 41 4.25 4.86 10.04
N HIS A 42 4.66 3.71 9.51
CA HIS A 42 5.29 2.63 10.28
C HIS A 42 6.46 2.05 9.49
N ALA A 43 7.69 2.25 9.96
CA ALA A 43 8.90 2.04 9.17
C ALA A 43 9.02 0.63 8.57
N GLU A 44 8.77 -0.42 9.36
CA GLU A 44 8.89 -1.80 8.86
C GLU A 44 7.78 -2.19 7.88
N LEU A 45 6.56 -1.68 8.06
CA LEU A 45 5.45 -1.96 7.14
C LEU A 45 5.71 -1.30 5.79
N GLU A 46 6.18 -0.05 5.81
CA GLU A 46 6.51 0.69 4.60
C GLU A 46 7.73 0.12 3.87
N ARG A 47 8.75 -0.30 4.63
CA ARG A 47 9.92 -0.97 4.05
C ARG A 47 9.52 -2.26 3.34
N LEU A 48 8.67 -3.08 3.96
CA LEU A 48 8.13 -4.29 3.34
C LEU A 48 7.34 -3.94 2.07
N CYS A 49 6.39 -3.01 2.16
CA CYS A 49 5.56 -2.63 1.01
C CYS A 49 6.40 -2.09 -0.16
N THR A 50 7.41 -1.26 0.13
CA THR A 50 8.31 -0.71 -0.88
C THR A 50 9.14 -1.80 -1.56
N ALA A 51 9.66 -2.76 -0.79
CA ALA A 51 10.35 -3.91 -1.35
C ALA A 51 9.43 -4.76 -2.24
N THR A 52 8.20 -5.04 -1.78
CA THR A 52 7.19 -5.78 -2.55
C THR A 52 6.77 -5.05 -3.84
N ILE A 53 6.69 -3.72 -3.83
CA ILE A 53 6.43 -2.94 -5.04
C ILE A 53 7.60 -3.07 -6.03
N ALA A 54 8.84 -3.14 -5.54
CA ALA A 54 10.04 -3.27 -6.39
C ALA A 54 10.11 -4.58 -7.17
N ASP A 55 9.46 -5.66 -6.69
CA ASP A 55 9.29 -6.90 -7.46
C ASP A 55 8.45 -6.70 -8.73
N GLY A 56 7.71 -5.60 -8.79
CA GLY A 56 6.97 -5.18 -9.96
C GLY A 56 5.77 -6.06 -10.28
N LEU A 57 5.24 -6.87 -9.38
CA LEU A 57 4.03 -7.68 -9.64
C LEU A 57 2.75 -7.05 -9.08
N SER A 58 2.88 -5.89 -8.44
CA SER A 58 1.78 -5.22 -7.74
C SER A 58 0.88 -4.44 -8.71
N VAL A 59 -0.41 -4.38 -8.41
CA VAL A 59 -1.44 -3.73 -9.25
C VAL A 59 -2.24 -2.74 -8.41
N ALA A 60 -2.56 -1.58 -8.98
CA ALA A 60 -3.45 -0.58 -8.39
C ALA A 60 -4.71 -0.40 -9.23
N VAL A 61 -5.79 -0.02 -8.56
CA VAL A 61 -6.98 0.53 -9.19
C VAL A 61 -7.05 2.03 -8.92
N LEU A 62 -7.20 2.82 -9.99
CA LEU A 62 -7.15 4.28 -9.97
C LEU A 62 -8.46 4.88 -10.48
N GLU A 63 -8.84 6.03 -9.94
CA GLU A 63 -9.74 6.97 -10.58
C GLU A 63 -9.06 8.34 -10.70
N GLY A 64 -8.73 8.73 -11.94
CA GLY A 64 -7.82 9.86 -12.17
C GLY A 64 -6.45 9.58 -11.56
N ASN A 65 -6.01 10.44 -10.64
CA ASN A 65 -4.75 10.27 -9.90
C ASN A 65 -4.95 9.66 -8.50
N THR A 66 -6.17 9.26 -8.15
CA THR A 66 -6.50 8.75 -6.83
C THR A 66 -6.41 7.23 -6.80
N VAL A 67 -5.62 6.69 -5.86
CA VAL A 67 -5.56 5.25 -5.58
C VAL A 67 -6.80 4.82 -4.81
N LEU A 68 -7.63 3.99 -5.42
CA LEU A 68 -8.83 3.43 -4.80
C LEU A 68 -8.56 2.12 -4.08
N GLY A 69 -7.51 1.39 -4.49
CA GLY A 69 -7.12 0.12 -3.91
C GLY A 69 -5.88 -0.46 -4.58
N VAL A 70 -5.25 -1.41 -3.91
CA VAL A 70 -4.00 -2.03 -4.37
C VAL A 70 -3.96 -3.52 -4.02
N ALA A 71 -3.25 -4.29 -4.85
CA ALA A 71 -2.82 -5.65 -4.56
C ALA A 71 -1.28 -5.66 -4.61
N LEU A 72 -0.64 -5.75 -3.44
CA LEU A 72 0.81 -5.84 -3.33
C LEU A 72 1.22 -7.30 -3.43
N ASN A 73 1.97 -7.64 -4.47
CA ASN A 73 2.41 -9.00 -4.77
C ASN A 73 3.93 -9.04 -4.86
N GLY A 74 4.55 -9.93 -4.08
CA GLY A 74 6.00 -10.11 -4.06
C GLY A 74 6.43 -11.53 -4.42
N ILE A 75 7.73 -11.71 -4.63
CA ILE A 75 8.37 -13.01 -4.90
C ILE A 75 9.22 -13.40 -3.69
N LEU A 76 9.11 -14.65 -3.24
CA LEU A 76 9.89 -15.23 -2.14
C LEU A 76 11.14 -15.96 -2.63
#